data_AF-A0A971KTX1-F1
#
_entry.id   AF-A0A971KTX1-F1
#
_cell.length_a   1.000
_cell.length_b   1.000
_cell.length_c   1.000
_cell.angle_alpha   90.00
_cell.angle_beta   90.00
_cell.angle_gamma   90.00
#
_symmetry.space_group_name_H-M   'P 1'
#
loop_
_entity.id
_entity.type
_entity.pdbx_description
1 polymer ?
#
loop_
_entity_poly.entity_id
_entity_poly.type
_entity_poly.pdbx_seq_one_letter_code
_entity_poly.pdbx_strand_id
1 'polypeptide(L)'
;MIREFELFSHWLFVSFAPGSIPRSKYNALKSIHGISGQCFHLLANIEALVLEQMVVDWSRVNFLTSELIAAIRILVDQLQAIHPVEFMDAQEWLSKISFYTNLATDRLVLEGTPPFLYSLASQENRPPSLQKLPHCLCTSKKLQGFITTPALFQYFVEANDLRHSLNAILQTLDITSLPSLRKCQQQSQELITAGSLPQSIVNDLEVTAFDLAGHGEKIDVWTFVGNSKHWQPVAVQHQIMPADIFITWKNAVAGKYTPYALGHRLSQALTDEEEGVLVYVVPSNAPKPDCFVPQNMKADIDPKKLHQRLAQVLPLVTDLHVFQAEGEPLRPEHCRSLHDLVCLCLEQGLAGIFAFAGQPSRGLAGIKQIRLEVPVIINSFNLGGGLFPSAAEKTTISLDDIRSVPAWSFLQGLVNPTVLWPGLKNEEETSPPHYSSYAIVDQFFAHCTLRLGSNLYTVECCCDDDQSKYVHFRFKGSGHLPENLIRRHILAQILEEEGFTVKVCGDYLDAVRCAKMDVYLQRSLVCLGLLVAWIHSTPLASMLAMGEKHGLKTFRTIRKKALLPSL
;
A
#
# COMPACT_ATOMS: atom_id res chain seq x y z
N MET A 1 -10.52 12.46 -8.27
CA MET A 1 -10.97 13.52 -7.35
C MET A 1 -11.43 12.86 -6.06
N ILE A 2 -10.52 12.78 -5.09
CA ILE A 2 -10.87 12.41 -3.71
C ILE A 2 -11.62 13.63 -3.18
N ARG A 3 -12.88 13.49 -2.76
CA ARG A 3 -13.58 14.61 -2.10
C ARG A 3 -12.76 14.97 -0.86
N GLU A 4 -12.36 16.24 -0.76
CA GLU A 4 -11.70 16.75 0.43
C GLU A 4 -12.59 16.50 1.65
N PHE A 5 -11.98 16.21 2.80
CA PHE A 5 -12.68 16.01 4.07
C PHE A 5 -13.47 17.26 4.46
N GLU A 6 -14.81 17.19 4.45
CA GLU A 6 -15.68 18.29 4.85
C GLU A 6 -15.81 18.45 6.37
N LEU A 7 -15.23 17.54 7.15
CA LEU A 7 -15.10 17.69 8.61
C LEU A 7 -14.59 19.09 9.01
N PHE A 8 -13.56 19.58 8.31
CA PHE A 8 -12.88 20.82 8.68
C PHE A 8 -13.57 22.08 8.17
N SER A 9 -14.35 22.01 7.08
CA SER A 9 -15.18 23.13 6.65
C SER A 9 -16.31 23.38 7.65
N HIS A 10 -16.92 22.32 8.17
CA HIS A 10 -17.92 22.42 9.24
C HIS A 10 -17.33 23.01 10.53
N TRP A 11 -16.12 22.61 10.91
CA TRP A 11 -15.42 23.17 12.08
C TRP A 11 -15.14 24.67 11.97
N LEU A 12 -14.73 25.14 10.79
CA LEU A 12 -14.42 26.55 10.56
C LEU A 12 -15.64 27.46 10.73
N PHE A 13 -16.81 26.99 10.29
CA PHE A 13 -18.03 27.79 10.29
C PHE A 13 -18.60 28.00 11.71
N VAL A 14 -18.45 27.00 12.59
CA VAL A 14 -19.14 26.99 13.89
C VAL A 14 -18.22 27.36 15.07
N SER A 15 -16.90 27.17 14.98
CA SER A 15 -16.03 27.17 16.19
C SER A 15 -14.94 28.25 16.28
N PHE A 16 -14.89 29.26 15.41
CA PHE A 16 -13.96 30.39 15.59
C PHE A 16 -14.56 31.56 16.38
N ALA A 17 -14.86 31.32 17.66
CA ALA A 17 -14.92 32.40 18.64
C ALA A 17 -13.49 32.76 19.12
N PRO A 18 -13.17 34.04 19.39
CA PRO A 18 -11.83 34.44 19.84
C PRO A 18 -11.51 33.77 21.19
N GLY A 19 -10.62 32.77 21.17
CA GLY A 19 -10.23 31.95 22.33
C GLY A 19 -10.17 30.44 22.10
N SER A 20 -10.63 29.92 20.96
CA SER A 20 -10.56 28.49 20.60
C SER A 20 -9.21 28.09 19.95
N ILE A 21 -8.98 26.77 19.82
CA ILE A 21 -7.74 26.07 19.41
C ILE A 21 -6.83 26.92 18.50
N PRO A 22 -5.51 27.04 18.80
CA PRO A 22 -4.59 27.80 17.96
C PRO A 22 -4.69 27.38 16.50
N ARG A 23 -4.79 28.35 15.58
CA ARG A 23 -4.93 28.09 14.14
C ARG A 23 -3.86 27.13 13.59
N SER A 24 -2.65 27.20 14.14
CA SER A 24 -1.56 26.26 13.82
C SER A 24 -1.92 24.80 14.16
N LYS A 25 -2.45 24.54 15.36
CA LYS A 25 -2.87 23.19 15.78
C LYS A 25 -4.08 22.69 15.00
N TYR A 26 -5.04 23.58 14.73
CA TYR A 26 -6.18 23.28 13.85
C TYR A 26 -5.71 22.86 12.44
N ASN A 27 -4.82 23.64 11.82
CA ASN A 27 -4.29 23.35 10.49
C ASN A 27 -3.51 22.03 10.49
N ALA A 28 -2.70 21.79 11.53
CA ALA A 28 -1.92 20.56 11.65
C ALA A 28 -2.81 19.33 11.73
N LEU A 29 -3.87 19.39 12.55
CA LEU A 29 -4.87 18.34 12.63
C LEU A 29 -5.60 18.12 11.30
N LYS A 30 -6.02 19.20 10.63
CA LYS A 30 -6.64 19.13 9.30
C LYS A 30 -5.76 18.36 8.33
N SER A 31 -4.46 18.63 8.37
CA SER A 31 -3.46 17.95 7.59
C SER A 31 -3.30 16.47 8.00
N ILE A 32 -3.24 16.16 9.30
CA ILE A 32 -3.17 14.77 9.80
C ILE A 32 -4.34 13.93 9.25
N HIS A 33 -5.56 14.45 9.39
CA HIS A 33 -6.74 13.72 8.97
C HIS A 33 -6.79 13.54 7.44
N GLY A 34 -6.48 14.60 6.68
CA GLY A 34 -6.37 14.54 5.22
C GLY A 34 -5.37 13.50 4.71
N ILE A 35 -4.17 13.48 5.30
CA ILE A 35 -3.08 12.59 4.88
C ILE A 35 -3.31 11.15 5.36
N SER A 36 -3.97 10.95 6.51
CA SER A 36 -4.26 9.60 7.02
C SER A 36 -5.03 8.73 6.02
N GLY A 37 -5.96 9.32 5.25
CA GLY A 37 -6.66 8.61 4.16
C GLY A 37 -5.72 8.11 3.06
N GLN A 38 -4.72 8.92 2.68
CA GLN A 38 -3.68 8.50 1.73
C GLN A 38 -2.82 7.37 2.31
N CYS A 39 -2.43 7.47 3.59
CA CYS A 39 -1.66 6.42 4.25
C CYS A 39 -2.41 5.08 4.28
N PHE A 40 -3.70 5.08 4.64
CA PHE A 40 -4.51 3.85 4.61
C PHE A 40 -4.66 3.28 3.20
N HIS A 41 -4.80 4.13 2.19
CA HIS A 41 -4.80 3.69 0.79
C HIS A 41 -3.47 3.06 0.38
N LEU A 42 -2.34 3.65 0.77
CA LEU A 42 -1.01 3.10 0.46
C LEU A 42 -0.76 1.78 1.19
N LEU A 43 -1.10 1.68 2.47
CA LEU A 43 -1.08 0.43 3.24
C LEU A 43 -1.89 -0.66 2.55
N ALA A 44 -3.12 -0.34 2.15
CA ALA A 44 -4.02 -1.26 1.46
C ALA A 44 -3.46 -1.76 0.12
N ASN A 45 -2.80 -0.87 -0.65
CA ASN A 45 -2.13 -1.26 -1.90
C ASN A 45 -0.97 -2.23 -1.67
N ILE A 46 -0.23 -2.08 -0.55
CA ILE A 46 0.87 -2.99 -0.20
C ILE A 46 0.32 -4.33 0.26
N GLU A 47 -0.73 -4.34 1.09
CA GLU A 47 -1.40 -5.57 1.56
C GLU A 47 -2.04 -6.35 0.41
N ALA A 48 -2.64 -5.64 -0.55
CA ALA A 48 -3.25 -6.24 -1.75
C ALA A 48 -2.25 -7.12 -2.52
N LEU A 49 -0.95 -6.78 -2.52
CA LEU A 49 0.07 -7.59 -3.20
C LEU A 49 0.09 -9.04 -2.70
N VAL A 50 -0.19 -9.24 -1.41
CA VAL A 50 -0.23 -10.57 -0.77
C VAL A 50 -1.64 -11.13 -0.74
N LEU A 51 -2.60 -10.34 -0.28
CA LEU A 51 -3.99 -10.76 -0.11
C LEU A 51 -4.65 -11.17 -1.44
N GLU A 52 -4.33 -10.48 -2.54
CA GLU A 52 -4.89 -10.73 -3.87
C GLU A 52 -3.94 -11.55 -4.76
N GLN A 53 -2.86 -12.08 -4.19
CA GLN A 53 -1.87 -12.92 -4.87
C GLN A 53 -1.25 -12.32 -6.14
N MET A 54 -1.02 -11.01 -6.13
CA MET A 54 -0.44 -10.31 -7.28
C MET A 54 1.03 -10.66 -7.50
N VAL A 55 1.45 -10.67 -8.76
CA VAL A 55 2.86 -10.74 -9.17
C VAL A 55 3.25 -9.37 -9.72
N VAL A 56 4.08 -8.64 -8.98
CA VAL A 56 4.54 -7.29 -9.35
C VAL A 56 6.06 -7.21 -9.37
N ASP A 57 6.58 -6.21 -10.07
CA ASP A 57 8.00 -5.84 -9.98
C ASP A 57 8.34 -5.27 -8.61
N TRP A 58 9.55 -5.52 -8.11
CA TRP A 58 10.01 -4.97 -6.84
C TRP A 58 10.07 -3.43 -6.84
N SER A 59 10.22 -2.80 -8.00
CA SER A 59 10.12 -1.34 -8.17
C SER A 59 8.75 -0.81 -7.72
N ARG A 60 7.66 -1.58 -7.91
CA ARG A 60 6.33 -1.22 -7.42
C ARG A 60 6.25 -1.30 -5.89
N VAL A 61 6.87 -2.31 -5.28
CA VAL A 61 6.96 -2.46 -3.81
C VAL A 61 7.72 -1.27 -3.22
N ASN A 62 8.93 -1.00 -3.72
CA ASN A 62 9.76 0.12 -3.27
C ASN A 62 9.05 1.46 -3.40
N PHE A 63 8.35 1.70 -4.52
CA PHE A 63 7.57 2.91 -4.73
C PHE A 63 6.46 3.06 -3.67
N LEU A 64 5.60 2.04 -3.49
CA LEU A 64 4.49 2.11 -2.53
C LEU A 64 4.98 2.35 -1.10
N THR A 65 6.06 1.67 -0.71
CA THR A 65 6.67 1.83 0.61
C THR A 65 7.29 3.22 0.79
N SER A 66 7.98 3.74 -0.24
CA SER A 66 8.58 5.09 -0.19
C SER A 66 7.51 6.19 -0.10
N GLU A 67 6.43 6.07 -0.87
CA GLU A 67 5.28 6.99 -0.80
C GLU A 67 4.62 6.97 0.58
N LEU A 68 4.49 5.78 1.19
CA LEU A 68 3.94 5.66 2.54
C LEU A 68 4.84 6.33 3.57
N ILE A 69 6.16 6.11 3.50
CA ILE A 69 7.14 6.76 4.38
C ILE A 69 7.07 8.29 4.22
N ALA A 70 6.98 8.79 2.98
CA ALA A 70 6.85 10.22 2.71
C ALA A 70 5.55 10.80 3.30
N ALA A 71 4.41 10.13 3.13
CA ALA A 71 3.14 10.56 3.72
C ALA A 71 3.18 10.55 5.26
N ILE A 72 3.77 9.50 5.87
CA ILE A 72 3.94 9.42 7.32
C ILE A 72 4.87 10.51 7.84
N ARG A 73 5.92 10.87 7.10
CA ARG A 73 6.80 11.98 7.49
C ARG A 73 6.01 13.27 7.70
N ILE A 74 5.08 13.57 6.80
CA ILE A 74 4.21 14.72 6.94
C ILE A 74 3.29 14.57 8.16
N LEU A 75 2.73 13.39 8.43
CA LEU A 75 1.93 13.14 9.64
C LEU A 75 2.73 13.42 10.92
N VAL A 76 3.97 12.95 10.99
CA VAL A 76 4.86 13.15 12.13
C VAL A 76 5.21 14.63 12.31
N ASP A 77 5.48 15.36 11.22
CA ASP A 77 5.73 16.81 11.27
C ASP A 77 4.52 17.56 11.85
N GLN A 78 3.30 17.18 11.44
CA GLN A 78 2.09 17.78 11.98
C GLN A 78 1.86 17.41 13.45
N LEU A 79 2.16 16.17 13.84
CA LEU A 79 2.06 15.73 15.23
C LEU A 79 3.01 16.55 16.13
N GLN A 80 4.25 16.76 15.69
CA GLN A 80 5.22 17.62 16.36
C GLN A 80 4.74 19.08 16.46
N ALA A 81 4.05 19.59 15.44
CA ALA A 81 3.47 20.93 15.50
C ALA A 81 2.33 21.04 16.55
N ILE A 82 1.60 19.95 16.82
CA ILE A 82 0.54 19.94 17.85
C ILE A 82 1.15 19.76 19.25
N HIS A 83 2.12 18.87 19.41
CA HIS A 83 2.76 18.51 20.70
C HIS A 83 4.31 18.48 20.58
N PRO A 84 4.98 19.65 20.55
CA PRO A 84 6.41 19.71 20.22
C PRO A 84 7.33 19.10 21.28
N VAL A 85 6.95 19.17 22.57
CA VAL A 85 7.76 18.63 23.66
C VAL A 85 7.60 17.11 23.79
N GLU A 86 6.37 16.62 23.66
CA GLU A 86 6.04 15.19 23.83
C GLU A 86 6.56 14.33 22.67
N PHE A 87 6.58 14.88 21.45
CA PHE A 87 6.98 14.16 20.23
C PHE A 87 8.25 14.74 19.59
N MET A 88 9.13 15.38 20.38
CA MET A 88 10.38 15.97 19.90
C MET A 88 11.21 14.97 19.07
N ASP A 89 11.23 13.70 19.48
CA ASP A 89 12.03 12.63 18.86
C ASP A 89 11.23 11.80 17.82
N ALA A 90 10.01 12.20 17.46
CA ALA A 90 9.16 11.39 16.60
C ALA A 90 9.72 11.15 15.19
N GLN A 91 10.53 12.08 14.69
CA GLN A 91 11.28 11.89 13.44
C GLN A 91 12.36 10.80 13.56
N GLU A 92 12.94 10.59 14.74
CA GLU A 92 13.91 9.52 14.98
C GLU A 92 13.22 8.16 14.94
N TRP A 93 12.00 8.04 15.47
CA TRP A 93 11.21 6.81 15.39
C TRP A 93 10.88 6.45 13.94
N LEU A 94 10.41 7.42 13.15
CA LEU A 94 10.19 7.21 11.72
C LEU A 94 11.49 6.82 11.00
N SER A 95 12.59 7.49 11.32
CA SER A 95 13.90 7.20 10.72
C SER A 95 14.36 5.77 11.05
N LYS A 96 14.14 5.31 12.29
CA LYS A 96 14.46 3.93 12.71
C LYS A 96 13.62 2.90 11.95
N ILE A 97 12.29 3.07 11.90
CA ILE A 97 11.42 2.12 11.20
C ILE A 97 11.72 2.12 9.70
N SER A 98 11.79 3.30 9.08
CA SER A 98 12.11 3.42 7.65
C SER A 98 13.50 2.86 7.30
N PHE A 99 14.50 2.98 8.17
CA PHE A 99 15.79 2.32 7.98
C PHE A 99 15.64 0.80 7.89
N TYR A 100 14.92 0.16 8.82
CA TYR A 100 14.72 -1.29 8.78
C TYR A 100 13.83 -1.72 7.62
N THR A 101 12.80 -0.94 7.28
CA THR A 101 11.98 -1.19 6.10
C THR A 101 12.83 -1.13 4.84
N ASN A 102 13.67 -0.09 4.71
CA ASN A 102 14.59 0.06 3.59
C ASN A 102 15.57 -1.10 3.55
N LEU A 103 16.18 -1.49 4.67
CA LEU A 103 17.09 -2.64 4.76
C LEU A 103 16.42 -3.96 4.33
N ALA A 104 15.15 -4.18 4.68
CA ALA A 104 14.39 -5.35 4.24
C ALA A 104 14.08 -5.32 2.73
N THR A 105 13.97 -4.11 2.17
CA THR A 105 13.78 -3.89 0.73
C THR A 105 15.08 -3.82 -0.07
N ASP A 106 16.21 -3.52 0.58
CA ASP A 106 17.53 -3.29 0.00
C ASP A 106 18.19 -4.60 -0.43
N ARG A 107 19.00 -4.56 -1.48
CA ARG A 107 19.44 -5.77 -2.19
C ARG A 107 20.85 -5.66 -2.75
N LEU A 108 21.40 -6.84 -3.05
CA LEU A 108 22.69 -6.98 -3.70
C LEU A 108 22.62 -6.39 -5.11
N VAL A 109 23.24 -5.23 -5.27
CA VAL A 109 23.46 -4.60 -6.57
C VAL A 109 24.68 -5.27 -7.21
N LEU A 110 24.58 -5.64 -8.49
CA LEU A 110 25.76 -6.02 -9.27
C LEU A 110 26.63 -4.78 -9.44
N GLU A 111 27.92 -4.84 -9.10
CA GLU A 111 28.80 -3.69 -9.30
C GLU A 111 29.07 -3.45 -10.80
N GLY A 112 29.01 -2.19 -11.22
CA GLY A 112 29.37 -1.72 -12.56
C GLY A 112 30.88 -1.61 -12.81
N THR A 113 31.68 -2.48 -12.19
CA THR A 113 33.15 -2.43 -12.23
C THR A 113 33.74 -3.42 -13.23
N PRO A 114 34.88 -3.10 -13.87
CA PRO A 114 35.54 -4.00 -14.81
C PRO A 114 36.02 -5.30 -14.14
N PRO A 115 36.22 -6.38 -14.91
CA PRO A 115 36.23 -6.45 -16.37
C PRO A 115 34.84 -6.56 -17.02
N PHE A 116 34.65 -5.80 -18.10
CA PHE A 116 33.42 -5.78 -18.90
C PHE A 116 33.37 -6.87 -19.96
N LEU A 117 34.52 -7.35 -20.40
CA LEU A 117 34.67 -8.41 -21.39
C LEU A 117 35.36 -9.60 -20.75
N TYR A 118 34.90 -10.81 -21.10
CA TYR A 118 35.49 -12.06 -20.64
C TYR A 118 35.62 -13.03 -21.82
N SER A 119 36.85 -13.48 -22.10
CA SER A 119 37.10 -14.49 -23.12
C SER A 119 36.73 -15.88 -22.60
N LEU A 120 36.02 -16.69 -23.40
CA LEU A 120 35.74 -18.08 -23.05
C LEU A 120 36.98 -18.97 -23.15
N ALA A 121 38.00 -18.56 -23.90
CA ALA A 121 39.23 -19.32 -24.07
C ALA A 121 40.10 -19.34 -22.81
N SER A 122 40.06 -18.28 -22.01
CA SER A 122 40.96 -18.12 -20.87
C SER A 122 40.64 -19.04 -19.69
N GLN A 123 39.38 -19.47 -19.49
CA GLN A 123 38.83 -20.29 -18.38
C GLN A 123 39.29 -19.99 -16.92
N GLU A 124 40.26 -19.11 -16.73
CA GLU A 124 40.88 -18.66 -15.48
C GLU A 124 40.41 -17.23 -15.14
N ASN A 125 40.41 -16.88 -13.85
CA ASN A 125 40.08 -15.53 -13.32
C ASN A 125 38.73 -14.95 -13.79
N ARG A 126 37.63 -15.68 -13.55
CA ARG A 126 36.27 -15.16 -13.81
C ARG A 126 35.93 -13.96 -12.92
N PRO A 127 35.29 -12.91 -13.46
CA PRO A 127 34.94 -11.74 -12.68
C PRO A 127 33.85 -12.05 -11.64
N PRO A 128 33.77 -11.26 -10.55
CA PRO A 128 32.74 -11.40 -9.52
C PRO A 128 31.31 -11.34 -10.09
N SER A 129 31.09 -10.52 -11.12
CA SER A 129 29.80 -10.41 -11.83
C SER A 129 29.45 -11.66 -12.65
N LEU A 130 30.39 -12.59 -12.86
CA LEU A 130 30.25 -13.79 -13.70
C LEU A 130 30.70 -15.07 -12.97
N GLN A 131 30.25 -15.27 -11.72
CA GLN A 131 30.60 -16.44 -10.91
C GLN A 131 30.25 -17.79 -11.56
N LYS A 132 29.17 -17.86 -12.34
CA LYS A 132 28.79 -19.05 -13.13
C LYS A 132 28.34 -18.63 -14.53
N LEU A 133 28.73 -19.44 -15.51
CA LEU A 133 28.28 -19.32 -16.89
C LEU A 133 26.95 -20.07 -17.10
N PRO A 134 26.14 -19.68 -18.10
CA PRO A 134 25.04 -20.49 -18.60
C PRO A 134 25.50 -21.92 -18.89
N HIS A 135 24.69 -22.91 -18.49
CA HIS A 135 25.07 -24.32 -18.57
C HIS A 135 25.45 -24.75 -19.99
N CYS A 136 24.72 -24.26 -21.00
CA CYS A 136 24.99 -24.53 -22.42
C CYS A 136 26.34 -23.98 -22.93
N LEU A 137 26.95 -23.02 -22.22
CA LEU A 137 28.29 -22.50 -22.51
C LEU A 137 29.40 -23.33 -21.83
N CYS A 138 29.06 -24.10 -20.79
CA CYS A 138 30.00 -24.95 -20.07
C CYS A 138 30.16 -26.36 -20.67
N THR A 139 29.12 -26.87 -21.33
CA THR A 139 29.06 -28.28 -21.77
C THR A 139 29.92 -28.58 -22.99
N SER A 140 30.26 -27.59 -23.81
CA SER A 140 31.08 -27.77 -25.00
C SER A 140 32.45 -27.11 -24.85
N LYS A 141 33.49 -27.92 -24.64
CA LYS A 141 34.91 -27.48 -24.65
C LYS A 141 35.36 -26.84 -25.99
N LYS A 142 34.52 -26.87 -27.02
CA LYS A 142 34.79 -26.33 -28.35
C LYS A 142 34.18 -24.95 -28.59
N LEU A 143 33.40 -24.40 -27.66
CA LEU A 143 32.84 -23.06 -27.82
C LEU A 143 33.96 -22.02 -27.74
N GLN A 144 33.99 -21.14 -28.74
CA GLN A 144 34.90 -20.01 -28.84
C GLN A 144 34.07 -18.72 -28.82
N GLY A 145 34.63 -17.65 -28.27
CA GLY A 145 33.94 -16.38 -28.21
C GLY A 145 34.29 -15.59 -26.96
N PHE A 146 33.63 -14.44 -26.82
CA PHE A 146 33.71 -13.63 -25.62
C PHE A 146 32.31 -13.32 -25.10
N ILE A 147 32.28 -12.88 -23.85
CA ILE A 147 31.08 -12.53 -23.12
C ILE A 147 31.20 -11.08 -22.67
N THR A 148 30.17 -10.28 -22.89
CA THR A 148 30.00 -9.03 -22.14
C THR A 148 29.39 -9.37 -20.78
N THR A 149 30.08 -8.99 -19.71
CA THR A 149 29.68 -9.34 -18.34
C THR A 149 28.47 -8.50 -17.90
N PRO A 150 27.70 -8.97 -16.89
CA PRO A 150 26.61 -8.17 -16.32
C PRO A 150 27.05 -6.80 -15.78
N ALA A 151 28.31 -6.66 -15.38
CA ALA A 151 28.87 -5.40 -14.92
C ALA A 151 28.87 -4.32 -16.02
N LEU A 152 29.01 -4.68 -17.30
CA LEU A 152 28.95 -3.70 -18.39
C LEU A 152 27.55 -3.07 -18.50
N PHE A 153 26.50 -3.88 -18.35
CA PHE A 153 25.13 -3.36 -18.39
C PHE A 153 24.84 -2.49 -17.17
N GLN A 154 25.32 -2.87 -15.98
CA GLN A 154 25.19 -2.02 -14.81
C GLN A 154 25.90 -0.68 -15.01
N TYR A 155 27.17 -0.71 -15.45
CA TYR A 155 27.93 0.50 -15.75
C TYR A 155 27.19 1.38 -16.77
N PHE A 156 26.61 0.77 -17.81
CA PHE A 156 25.80 1.48 -18.80
C PHE A 156 24.58 2.17 -18.17
N VAL A 157 23.86 1.50 -17.27
CA VAL A 157 22.72 2.10 -16.56
C VAL A 157 23.15 3.28 -15.69
N GLU A 158 24.28 3.14 -14.97
CA GLU A 158 24.82 4.20 -14.10
C GLU A 158 25.33 5.40 -14.90
N ALA A 159 26.15 5.16 -15.95
CA ALA A 159 26.73 6.20 -16.78
C ALA A 159 25.71 7.02 -17.56
N ASN A 160 24.51 6.47 -17.80
CA ASN A 160 23.42 7.13 -18.50
C ASN A 160 22.25 7.52 -17.58
N ASP A 161 22.39 7.37 -16.26
CA ASP A 161 21.34 7.65 -15.25
C ASP A 161 19.97 7.00 -15.58
N LEU A 162 19.99 5.77 -16.09
CA LEU A 162 18.77 5.10 -16.58
C LEU A 162 17.95 4.48 -15.44
N ARG A 163 18.53 4.35 -14.23
CA ARG A 163 17.94 3.60 -13.11
C ARG A 163 16.56 4.13 -12.72
N HIS A 164 16.43 5.44 -12.53
CA HIS A 164 15.16 6.05 -12.17
C HIS A 164 14.08 5.83 -13.23
N SER A 165 14.43 6.04 -14.51
CA SER A 165 13.51 5.88 -15.64
C SER A 165 13.06 4.43 -15.85
N LEU A 166 13.98 3.46 -15.71
CA LEU A 166 13.67 2.03 -15.78
C LEU A 166 12.75 1.62 -14.61
N ASN A 167 13.05 2.06 -13.39
CA ASN A 167 12.20 1.77 -12.22
C ASN A 167 10.80 2.34 -12.39
N ALA A 168 10.65 3.55 -12.96
CA ALA A 168 9.34 4.14 -13.24
C ALA A 168 8.52 3.33 -14.26
N ILE A 169 9.17 2.78 -15.30
CA ILE A 169 8.51 1.89 -16.26
C ILE A 169 8.04 0.61 -15.54
N LEU A 170 8.96 -0.05 -14.83
CA LEU A 170 8.72 -1.32 -14.12
C LEU A 170 7.69 -1.20 -13.00
N GLN A 171 7.61 -0.07 -12.32
CA GLN A 171 6.63 0.23 -11.29
C GLN A 171 5.19 0.10 -11.81
N THR A 172 4.95 0.42 -13.08
CA THR A 172 3.61 0.38 -13.69
C THR A 172 3.29 -0.93 -14.41
N LEU A 173 4.23 -1.90 -14.36
CA LEU A 173 4.12 -3.16 -15.06
C LEU A 173 3.01 -4.04 -14.45
N ASP A 174 1.97 -4.26 -15.23
CA ASP A 174 1.04 -5.37 -15.06
C ASP A 174 1.50 -6.56 -15.92
N ILE A 175 1.88 -7.64 -15.25
CA ILE A 175 2.39 -8.88 -15.86
C ILE A 175 1.30 -9.73 -16.50
N THR A 176 0.03 -9.49 -16.14
CA THR A 176 -1.13 -10.21 -16.70
C THR A 176 -1.61 -9.57 -18.02
N SER A 177 -1.17 -8.35 -18.29
CA SER A 177 -1.59 -7.56 -19.44
C SER A 177 -0.51 -7.51 -20.53
N LEU A 178 -0.77 -8.17 -21.65
CA LEU A 178 0.14 -8.14 -22.82
C LEU A 178 0.38 -6.71 -23.34
N PRO A 179 -0.60 -5.79 -23.40
CA PRO A 179 -0.35 -4.38 -23.72
C PRO A 179 0.63 -3.70 -22.76
N SER A 180 0.50 -3.97 -21.45
CA SER A 180 1.42 -3.44 -20.43
C SER A 180 2.85 -3.96 -20.65
N LEU A 181 3.00 -5.26 -20.89
CA LEU A 181 4.30 -5.88 -21.18
C LEU A 181 4.97 -5.31 -22.44
N ARG A 182 4.21 -5.15 -23.53
CA ARG A 182 4.73 -4.56 -24.77
C ARG A 182 5.13 -3.11 -24.59
N LYS A 183 4.35 -2.34 -23.83
CA LYS A 183 4.67 -0.95 -23.49
C LYS A 183 5.97 -0.88 -22.68
N CYS A 184 6.12 -1.73 -21.67
CA CYS A 184 7.36 -1.83 -20.89
C CYS A 184 8.57 -2.14 -21.78
N GLN A 185 8.46 -3.16 -22.65
CA GLN A 185 9.52 -3.50 -23.59
C GLN A 185 9.89 -2.31 -24.48
N GLN A 186 8.91 -1.66 -25.10
CA GLN A 186 9.14 -0.53 -25.99
C GLN A 186 9.84 0.62 -25.29
N GLN A 187 9.32 1.06 -24.13
CA GLN A 187 9.87 2.20 -23.40
C GLN A 187 11.29 1.91 -22.89
N SER A 188 11.55 0.70 -22.36
CA SER A 188 12.89 0.32 -21.93
C SER A 188 13.86 0.21 -23.11
N GLN A 189 13.41 -0.29 -24.27
CA GLN A 189 14.24 -0.35 -25.47
C GLN A 189 14.60 1.04 -26.01
N GLU A 190 13.65 1.97 -26.04
CA GLU A 190 13.90 3.37 -26.42
C GLU A 190 14.96 4.02 -25.52
N LEU A 191 14.86 3.83 -24.19
CA LEU A 191 15.86 4.33 -23.23
C LEU A 191 17.25 3.72 -23.47
N ILE A 192 17.33 2.40 -23.61
CA ILE A 192 18.60 1.69 -23.77
C ILE A 192 19.25 2.02 -25.12
N THR A 193 18.47 2.12 -26.19
CA THR A 193 19.02 2.43 -27.51
C THR A 193 19.50 3.87 -27.62
N ALA A 194 18.94 4.80 -26.85
CA ALA A 194 19.40 6.19 -26.76
C ALA A 194 20.72 6.35 -25.97
N GLY A 195 21.04 5.41 -25.07
CA GLY A 195 22.25 5.49 -24.24
C GLY A 195 23.56 5.25 -25.01
N SER A 196 24.66 5.68 -24.37
CA SER A 196 26.01 5.64 -24.92
C SER A 196 27.01 5.00 -23.94
N LEU A 197 28.15 4.56 -24.46
CA LEU A 197 29.31 4.12 -23.66
C LEU A 197 30.51 5.01 -24.00
N PRO A 198 31.48 5.16 -23.09
CA PRO A 198 32.79 5.73 -23.41
C PRO A 198 33.40 5.05 -24.62
N GLN A 199 33.99 5.84 -25.53
CA GLN A 199 34.53 5.34 -26.79
C GLN A 199 35.60 4.26 -26.60
N SER A 200 36.35 4.27 -25.49
CA SER A 200 37.31 3.22 -25.17
C SER A 200 36.66 1.83 -25.06
N ILE A 201 35.52 1.73 -24.37
CA ILE A 201 34.80 0.46 -24.19
C ILE A 201 34.15 0.01 -25.50
N VAL A 202 33.63 0.97 -26.29
CA VAL A 202 33.07 0.69 -27.62
C VAL A 202 34.15 0.14 -28.56
N ASN A 203 35.32 0.79 -28.59
CA ASN A 203 36.46 0.33 -29.38
C ASN A 203 36.92 -1.07 -28.92
N ASP A 204 37.01 -1.32 -27.62
CA ASP A 204 37.39 -2.64 -27.08
C ASP A 204 36.40 -3.73 -27.54
N LEU A 205 35.09 -3.45 -27.53
CA LEU A 205 34.05 -4.35 -28.05
C LEU A 205 34.23 -4.63 -29.55
N GLU A 206 34.42 -3.58 -30.35
CA GLU A 206 34.55 -3.68 -31.81
C GLU A 206 35.83 -4.43 -32.22
N VAL A 207 36.97 -4.10 -31.59
CA VAL A 207 38.24 -4.78 -31.82
C VAL A 207 38.15 -6.25 -31.44
N THR A 208 37.61 -6.56 -30.25
CA THR A 208 37.45 -7.95 -29.81
C THR A 208 36.51 -8.73 -30.73
N ALA A 209 35.44 -8.10 -31.23
CA ALA A 209 34.52 -8.71 -32.20
C ALA A 209 35.17 -8.94 -33.57
N PHE A 210 35.99 -8.01 -34.04
CA PHE A 210 36.71 -8.12 -35.30
C PHE A 210 37.76 -9.23 -35.25
N ASP A 211 38.55 -9.26 -34.18
CA ASP A 211 39.56 -10.29 -33.93
C ASP A 211 38.93 -11.68 -33.81
N LEU A 212 37.75 -11.78 -33.17
CA LEU A 212 37.01 -13.03 -33.05
C LEU A 212 36.48 -13.54 -34.39
N ALA A 213 35.94 -12.65 -35.23
CA ALA A 213 35.35 -13.03 -36.51
C ALA A 213 36.39 -13.37 -37.59
N GLY A 214 37.58 -12.77 -37.53
CA GLY A 214 38.58 -12.90 -38.60
C GLY A 214 38.17 -12.15 -39.88
N HIS A 215 38.81 -12.48 -41.01
CA HIS A 215 38.67 -11.70 -42.24
C HIS A 215 37.28 -11.82 -42.90
N GLY A 216 36.37 -10.91 -42.55
CA GLY A 216 35.09 -10.70 -43.23
C GLY A 216 33.97 -11.65 -42.81
N GLU A 217 34.17 -12.47 -41.78
CA GLU A 217 33.09 -13.30 -41.25
C GLU A 217 32.16 -12.50 -40.35
N LYS A 218 30.93 -13.01 -40.21
CA LYS A 218 29.90 -12.42 -39.36
C LYS A 218 29.89 -13.07 -37.99
N ILE A 219 29.25 -12.42 -37.04
CA ILE A 219 29.06 -12.91 -35.67
C ILE A 219 27.58 -13.15 -35.36
N ASP A 220 27.33 -14.07 -34.44
CA ASP A 220 26.03 -14.25 -33.81
C ASP A 220 26.12 -13.83 -32.35
N VAL A 221 25.04 -13.21 -31.87
CA VAL A 221 24.95 -12.59 -30.56
C VAL A 221 23.81 -13.25 -29.78
N TRP A 222 24.14 -13.91 -28.68
CA TRP A 222 23.21 -14.60 -27.80
C TRP A 222 23.02 -13.80 -26.52
N THR A 223 21.77 -13.60 -26.11
CA THR A 223 21.43 -12.90 -24.87
C THR A 223 20.92 -13.89 -23.84
N PHE A 224 21.50 -13.82 -22.65
CA PHE A 224 21.08 -14.57 -21.48
C PHE A 224 20.72 -13.61 -20.35
N VAL A 225 19.68 -13.93 -19.60
CA VAL A 225 19.31 -13.21 -18.37
C VAL A 225 19.29 -14.17 -17.20
N GLY A 226 19.53 -13.65 -16.00
CA GLY A 226 19.43 -14.42 -14.79
C GLY A 226 20.45 -14.01 -13.75
N ASN A 227 20.90 -14.96 -12.95
CA ASN A 227 21.87 -14.71 -11.89
C ASN A 227 22.90 -15.84 -11.81
N SER A 228 23.79 -15.78 -10.82
CA SER A 228 24.84 -16.77 -10.61
C SER A 228 24.35 -18.21 -10.42
N LYS A 229 23.05 -18.45 -10.24
CA LYS A 229 22.47 -19.80 -10.08
C LYS A 229 21.72 -20.27 -11.33
N HIS A 230 21.00 -19.38 -12.02
CA HIS A 230 20.13 -19.73 -13.14
C HIS A 230 20.28 -18.70 -14.25
N TRP A 231 20.64 -19.17 -15.45
CA TRP A 231 20.69 -18.37 -16.67
C TRP A 231 19.68 -18.92 -17.68
N GLN A 232 18.96 -18.03 -18.36
CA GLN A 232 18.03 -18.40 -19.43
C GLN A 232 18.36 -17.62 -20.71
N PRO A 233 18.42 -18.29 -21.88
CA PRO A 233 18.51 -17.61 -23.16
C PRO A 233 17.20 -16.87 -23.44
N VAL A 234 17.28 -15.63 -23.90
CA VAL A 234 16.09 -14.78 -24.18
C VAL A 234 16.03 -14.26 -25.61
N ALA A 235 17.18 -14.14 -26.27
CA ALA A 235 17.26 -13.66 -27.64
C ALA A 235 18.51 -14.18 -28.33
N VAL A 236 18.43 -14.28 -29.65
CA VAL A 236 19.58 -14.51 -30.51
C VAL A 236 19.46 -13.63 -31.76
N GLN A 237 20.57 -13.02 -32.15
CA GLN A 237 20.70 -12.23 -33.37
C GLN A 237 21.81 -12.85 -34.22
N HIS A 238 21.54 -13.09 -35.50
CA HIS A 238 22.44 -13.83 -36.39
C HIS A 238 23.03 -12.92 -37.47
N GLN A 239 24.19 -13.32 -37.99
CA GLN A 239 24.76 -12.75 -39.22
C GLN A 239 25.05 -11.24 -39.13
N ILE A 240 25.52 -10.80 -37.97
CA ILE A 240 25.83 -9.42 -37.63
C ILE A 240 27.26 -9.08 -38.08
N MET A 241 27.47 -7.87 -38.60
CA MET A 241 28.83 -7.40 -38.91
C MET A 241 29.56 -7.02 -37.61
N PRO A 242 30.86 -7.35 -37.44
CA PRO A 242 31.60 -6.98 -36.24
C PRO A 242 31.56 -5.48 -35.91
N ALA A 243 31.53 -4.60 -36.92
CA ALA A 243 31.40 -3.15 -36.75
C ALA A 243 30.05 -2.72 -36.13
N ASP A 244 29.00 -3.53 -36.25
CA ASP A 244 27.67 -3.24 -35.69
C ASP A 244 27.48 -3.84 -34.28
N ILE A 245 28.55 -4.36 -33.66
CA ILE A 245 28.44 -5.08 -32.37
C ILE A 245 27.87 -4.20 -31.27
N PHE A 246 28.22 -2.92 -31.20
CA PHE A 246 27.72 -2.05 -30.13
C PHE A 246 26.21 -1.79 -30.26
N ILE A 247 25.73 -1.50 -31.48
CA ILE A 247 24.29 -1.30 -31.74
C ILE A 247 23.52 -2.59 -31.45
N THR A 248 24.06 -3.72 -31.90
CA THR A 248 23.52 -5.05 -31.65
C THR A 248 23.50 -5.38 -30.15
N TRP A 249 24.57 -5.05 -29.43
CA TRP A 249 24.67 -5.22 -27.99
C TRP A 249 23.59 -4.43 -27.23
N LYS A 250 23.33 -3.17 -27.61
CA LYS A 250 22.22 -2.39 -27.02
C LYS A 250 20.86 -3.07 -27.21
N ASN A 251 20.61 -3.59 -28.41
CA ASN A 251 19.38 -4.36 -28.69
C ASN A 251 19.34 -5.68 -27.90
N ALA A 252 20.47 -6.35 -27.75
CA ALA A 252 20.61 -7.59 -27.00
C ALA A 252 20.28 -7.37 -25.51
N VAL A 253 20.90 -6.37 -24.86
CA VAL A 253 20.63 -6.10 -23.44
C VAL A 253 19.22 -5.57 -23.18
N ALA A 254 18.61 -4.86 -24.14
CA ALA A 254 17.18 -4.52 -24.09
C ALA A 254 16.26 -5.77 -24.06
N GLY A 255 16.77 -6.92 -24.52
CA GLY A 255 16.11 -8.22 -24.41
C GLY A 255 15.67 -8.60 -22.98
N LYS A 256 16.32 -8.02 -21.96
CA LYS A 256 15.96 -8.14 -20.54
C LYS A 256 14.53 -7.68 -20.22
N TYR A 257 13.97 -6.77 -21.03
CA TYR A 257 12.62 -6.23 -20.83
C TYR A 257 11.58 -6.85 -21.76
N THR A 258 11.92 -7.95 -22.45
CA THR A 258 10.93 -8.70 -23.24
C THR A 258 9.91 -9.38 -22.33
N PRO A 259 8.67 -9.65 -22.79
CA PRO A 259 7.65 -10.35 -22.00
C PRO A 259 8.13 -11.67 -21.40
N TYR A 260 8.92 -12.44 -22.15
CA TYR A 260 9.49 -13.70 -21.67
C TYR A 260 10.52 -13.48 -20.54
N ALA A 261 11.47 -12.55 -20.73
CA ALA A 261 12.48 -12.23 -19.72
C ALA A 261 11.86 -11.68 -18.43
N LEU A 262 10.89 -10.75 -18.55
CA LEU A 262 10.14 -10.23 -17.42
C LEU A 262 9.39 -11.34 -16.67
N GLY A 263 8.69 -12.21 -17.38
CA GLY A 263 8.01 -13.35 -16.77
C GLY A 263 8.96 -14.30 -16.04
N HIS A 264 10.13 -14.57 -16.64
CA HIS A 264 11.17 -15.35 -15.98
C HIS A 264 11.68 -14.67 -14.70
N ARG A 265 12.06 -13.39 -14.77
CA ARG A 265 12.57 -12.60 -13.64
C ARG A 265 11.61 -12.60 -12.45
N LEU A 266 10.34 -12.28 -12.71
CA LEU A 266 9.32 -12.21 -11.68
C LEU A 266 8.98 -13.59 -11.09
N SER A 267 9.07 -14.67 -11.87
CA SER A 267 8.94 -16.05 -11.36
C SER A 267 10.05 -16.49 -10.41
N GLN A 268 11.16 -15.75 -10.40
CA GLN A 268 12.26 -15.93 -9.45
C GLN A 268 12.23 -14.89 -8.32
N ALA A 269 11.25 -13.99 -8.32
CA ALA A 269 11.16 -12.83 -7.44
C ALA A 269 12.45 -12.02 -7.40
N LEU A 270 13.14 -11.88 -8.55
CA LEU A 270 14.36 -11.08 -8.68
C LEU A 270 14.00 -9.61 -9.00
N THR A 271 14.76 -8.67 -8.44
CA THR A 271 14.70 -7.27 -8.89
C THR A 271 15.37 -7.12 -10.25
N ASP A 272 15.18 -5.96 -10.88
CA ASP A 272 15.93 -5.63 -12.09
C ASP A 272 17.44 -5.65 -11.83
N GLU A 273 17.90 -5.15 -10.68
CA GLU A 273 19.32 -5.09 -10.34
C GLU A 273 19.95 -6.45 -10.02
N GLU A 274 19.16 -7.38 -9.48
CA GLU A 274 19.59 -8.75 -9.19
C GLU A 274 19.65 -9.65 -10.44
N GLU A 275 18.85 -9.33 -11.47
CA GLU A 275 18.91 -10.04 -12.76
C GLU A 275 20.01 -9.45 -13.64
N GLY A 276 21.14 -10.14 -13.72
CA GLY A 276 22.18 -9.84 -14.69
C GLY A 276 21.73 -10.12 -16.13
N VAL A 277 22.32 -9.39 -17.07
CA VAL A 277 22.24 -9.69 -18.50
C VAL A 277 23.63 -9.98 -19.02
N LEU A 278 23.76 -11.06 -19.79
CA LEU A 278 24.99 -11.57 -20.34
C LEU A 278 24.82 -11.69 -21.85
N VAL A 279 25.73 -11.09 -22.61
CA VAL A 279 25.76 -11.20 -24.07
C VAL A 279 26.95 -12.04 -24.48
N TYR A 280 26.69 -13.17 -25.13
CA TYR A 280 27.71 -14.07 -25.67
C TYR A 280 27.84 -13.85 -27.18
N VAL A 281 29.06 -13.61 -27.62
CA VAL A 281 29.39 -13.33 -29.02
C VAL A 281 30.27 -14.45 -29.56
N VAL A 282 29.89 -14.97 -30.72
CA VAL A 282 30.53 -16.14 -31.37
C VAL A 282 30.56 -15.95 -32.89
N PRO A 283 31.58 -16.43 -33.62
CA PRO A 283 31.56 -16.44 -35.08
C PRO A 283 30.32 -17.16 -35.63
N SER A 284 29.73 -16.66 -36.72
CA SER A 284 28.52 -17.24 -37.31
C SER A 284 28.71 -18.67 -37.81
N ASN A 285 29.92 -19.03 -38.25
CA ASN A 285 30.31 -20.37 -38.71
C ASN A 285 30.71 -21.33 -37.58
N ALA A 286 30.90 -20.85 -36.35
CA ALA A 286 31.35 -21.65 -35.23
C ALA A 286 30.19 -22.43 -34.57
N PRO A 287 30.50 -23.50 -33.80
CA PRO A 287 29.49 -24.25 -33.06
C PRO A 287 28.66 -23.35 -32.14
N LYS A 288 27.34 -23.55 -32.15
CA LYS A 288 26.39 -22.78 -31.35
C LYS A 288 26.13 -23.44 -29.99
N PRO A 289 25.76 -22.67 -28.97
CA PRO A 289 25.36 -23.24 -27.69
C PRO A 289 24.11 -24.09 -27.88
N ASP A 290 24.11 -25.26 -27.25
CA ASP A 290 22.96 -26.17 -27.26
C ASP A 290 21.89 -25.64 -26.29
N CYS A 291 21.15 -24.61 -26.72
CA CYS A 291 20.06 -24.02 -25.96
C CYS A 291 18.99 -23.43 -26.87
N PHE A 292 17.73 -23.56 -26.43
CA PHE A 292 16.57 -23.04 -27.14
C PHE A 292 16.16 -21.68 -26.57
N VAL A 293 15.92 -20.70 -27.46
CA VAL A 293 15.36 -19.38 -27.08
C VAL A 293 13.84 -19.47 -27.06
N PRO A 294 13.18 -19.27 -25.91
CA PRO A 294 11.74 -19.38 -25.82
C PRO A 294 11.02 -18.21 -26.51
N GLN A 295 9.96 -18.52 -27.26
CA GLN A 295 9.21 -17.50 -28.00
C GLN A 295 7.99 -16.97 -27.23
N ASN A 296 7.49 -17.75 -26.26
CA ASN A 296 6.28 -17.42 -25.51
C ASN A 296 6.58 -17.29 -24.03
N MET A 297 5.92 -16.32 -23.40
CA MET A 297 5.91 -16.15 -21.96
C MET A 297 5.31 -17.39 -21.28
N LYS A 298 5.82 -17.76 -20.09
CA LYS A 298 5.17 -18.79 -19.26
C LYS A 298 3.80 -18.28 -18.83
N ALA A 299 2.76 -19.07 -19.08
CA ALA A 299 1.37 -18.69 -18.88
C ALA A 299 0.93 -18.60 -17.40
N ASP A 300 1.78 -18.99 -16.45
CA ASP A 300 1.44 -18.94 -15.03
C ASP A 300 2.71 -18.69 -14.18
N ILE A 301 2.76 -17.54 -13.50
CA ILE A 301 3.88 -17.16 -12.63
C ILE A 301 3.41 -17.35 -11.19
N ASP A 302 4.00 -18.32 -10.48
CA ASP A 302 3.65 -18.60 -9.08
C ASP A 302 4.07 -17.41 -8.17
N PRO A 303 3.11 -16.73 -7.51
CA PRO A 303 3.40 -15.57 -6.66
C PRO A 303 4.15 -15.92 -5.37
N LYS A 304 4.25 -17.21 -5.00
CA LYS A 304 4.84 -17.64 -3.72
C LYS A 304 6.21 -17.08 -3.43
N LYS A 305 7.11 -16.99 -4.42
CA LYS A 305 8.46 -16.45 -4.18
C LYS A 305 8.43 -14.96 -3.85
N LEU A 306 7.57 -14.20 -4.53
CA LEU A 306 7.37 -12.79 -4.23
C LEU A 306 6.77 -12.64 -2.84
N HIS A 307 5.76 -13.44 -2.49
CA HIS A 307 5.15 -13.42 -1.16
C HIS A 307 6.15 -13.79 -0.05
N GLN A 308 6.98 -14.81 -0.25
CA GLN A 308 8.05 -15.17 0.68
C GLN A 308 9.01 -14.02 0.91
N ARG A 309 9.29 -13.23 -0.14
CA ARG A 309 10.14 -12.04 -0.06
C ARG A 309 9.42 -10.88 0.65
N LEU A 310 8.15 -10.64 0.33
CA LEU A 310 7.31 -9.62 0.99
C LEU A 310 7.08 -9.93 2.47
N ALA A 311 7.05 -11.19 2.89
CA ALA A 311 6.89 -11.58 4.29
C ALA A 311 7.97 -11.01 5.23
N GLN A 312 9.13 -10.59 4.70
CA GLN A 312 10.18 -9.90 5.45
C GLN A 312 9.91 -8.40 5.62
N VAL A 313 9.09 -7.81 4.74
CA VAL A 313 8.78 -6.37 4.68
C VAL A 313 7.47 -6.08 5.42
N LEU A 314 6.43 -6.91 5.23
CA LEU A 314 5.08 -6.68 5.79
C LEU A 314 5.07 -6.40 7.31
N PRO A 315 5.83 -7.11 8.17
CA PRO A 315 5.84 -6.84 9.61
C PRO A 315 6.27 -5.41 9.97
N LEU A 316 7.11 -4.79 9.15
CA LEU A 316 7.60 -3.42 9.36
C LEU A 316 6.70 -2.37 8.70
N VAL A 317 5.71 -2.78 7.90
CA VAL A 317 4.89 -1.87 7.10
C VAL A 317 3.42 -1.94 7.49
N THR A 318 2.80 -3.12 7.41
CA THR A 318 1.35 -3.30 7.40
C THR A 318 0.78 -3.89 8.69
N ASP A 319 1.58 -4.63 9.47
CA ASP A 319 1.18 -5.17 10.78
C ASP A 319 0.80 -4.06 11.76
N LEU A 320 -0.22 -4.31 12.59
CA LEU A 320 -0.67 -3.39 13.62
C LEU A 320 -0.35 -3.95 15.01
N HIS A 321 0.60 -3.33 15.72
CA HIS A 321 1.12 -3.79 17.03
C HIS A 321 0.74 -2.86 18.18
N VAL A 322 0.45 -1.58 17.92
CA VAL A 322 0.28 -0.60 19.02
C VAL A 322 -0.97 -0.85 19.86
N PHE A 323 -1.91 -1.65 19.36
CA PHE A 323 -3.13 -2.04 20.06
C PHE A 323 -2.99 -3.47 20.58
N GLN A 324 -2.42 -3.61 21.78
CA GLN A 324 -2.22 -4.92 22.43
C GLN A 324 -3.46 -5.38 23.20
N ALA A 325 -4.22 -4.45 23.78
CA ALA A 325 -5.50 -4.69 24.45
C ALA A 325 -6.41 -3.45 24.32
N GLU A 326 -7.73 -3.67 24.36
CA GLU A 326 -8.70 -2.57 24.43
C GLU A 326 -8.50 -1.81 25.74
N GLY A 327 -8.21 -0.50 25.64
CA GLY A 327 -8.07 0.37 26.81
C GLY A 327 -6.64 0.69 27.27
N GLU A 328 -5.59 0.22 26.58
CA GLU A 328 -4.21 0.66 26.88
C GLU A 328 -3.82 1.93 26.11
N PRO A 329 -3.02 2.84 26.72
CA PRO A 329 -2.50 4.03 26.03
C PRO A 329 -1.61 3.65 24.86
N LEU A 330 -1.86 4.27 23.72
CA LEU A 330 -0.97 4.20 22.58
C LEU A 330 0.31 4.98 22.90
N ARG A 331 1.41 4.25 22.99
CA ARG A 331 2.74 4.79 23.30
C ARG A 331 3.68 4.66 22.09
N PRO A 332 4.47 5.68 21.77
CA PRO A 332 5.37 5.62 20.61
C PRO A 332 6.40 4.48 20.67
N GLU A 333 6.83 4.09 21.87
CA GLU A 333 7.78 3.00 22.07
C GLU A 333 7.21 1.64 21.65
N HIS A 334 5.89 1.54 21.48
CA HIS A 334 5.21 0.34 21.01
C HIS A 334 5.03 0.31 19.49
N CYS A 335 5.36 1.39 18.77
CA CYS A 335 5.31 1.41 17.30
C CYS A 335 6.43 0.56 16.71
N ARG A 336 6.07 -0.45 15.93
CA ARG A 336 7.00 -1.39 15.28
C ARG A 336 6.86 -1.43 13.76
N SER A 337 5.79 -0.85 13.22
CA SER A 337 5.53 -0.76 11.79
C SER A 337 5.20 0.67 11.33
N LEU A 338 5.13 0.88 10.02
CA LEU A 338 4.61 2.12 9.43
C LEU A 338 3.11 2.32 9.73
N HIS A 339 2.30 1.25 9.73
CA HIS A 339 0.89 1.30 10.11
C HIS A 339 0.70 1.78 11.56
N ASP A 340 1.56 1.34 12.46
CA ASP A 340 1.57 1.79 13.85
C ASP A 340 1.75 3.31 13.97
N LEU A 341 2.69 3.89 13.20
CA LEU A 341 2.93 5.34 13.19
C LEU A 341 1.75 6.13 12.64
N VAL A 342 1.04 5.60 11.63
CA VAL A 342 -0.20 6.22 11.11
C VAL A 342 -1.25 6.30 12.22
N CYS A 343 -1.44 5.20 12.96
CA CYS A 343 -2.39 5.16 14.07
C CYS A 343 -1.99 6.08 15.22
N LEU A 344 -0.70 6.11 15.60
CA LEU A 344 -0.15 7.03 16.60
C LEU A 344 -0.48 8.49 16.25
N CYS A 345 -0.14 8.92 15.02
CA CYS A 345 -0.34 10.31 14.61
C CYS A 345 -1.81 10.70 14.61
N LEU A 346 -2.69 9.80 14.16
CA LEU A 346 -4.13 10.05 14.14
C LEU A 346 -4.69 10.19 15.56
N GLU A 347 -4.39 9.26 16.46
CA GLU A 347 -4.92 9.28 17.82
C GLU A 347 -4.37 10.44 18.64
N GLN A 348 -3.08 10.70 18.56
CA GLN A 348 -2.46 11.80 19.31
C GLN A 348 -2.83 13.17 18.75
N GLY A 349 -3.00 13.28 17.43
CA GLY A 349 -3.55 14.49 16.82
C GLY A 349 -4.93 14.85 17.38
N LEU A 350 -5.79 13.85 17.60
CA LEU A 350 -7.12 14.03 18.18
C LEU A 350 -7.06 14.31 19.69
N ALA A 351 -6.23 13.57 20.43
CA ALA A 351 -6.00 13.78 21.86
C ALA A 351 -5.60 15.24 22.17
N GLY A 352 -4.80 15.85 21.28
CA GLY A 352 -4.43 17.26 21.37
C GLY A 352 -5.63 18.20 21.40
N ILE A 353 -6.57 18.05 20.46
CA ILE A 353 -7.82 18.86 20.39
C ILE A 353 -8.59 18.73 21.69
N PHE A 354 -8.74 17.50 22.14
CA PHE A 354 -9.50 17.10 23.30
C PHE A 354 -8.97 17.78 24.57
N ALA A 355 -7.67 17.79 24.77
CA ALA A 355 -7.04 18.52 25.86
C ALA A 355 -7.34 20.04 25.84
N PHE A 356 -7.48 20.65 24.65
CA PHE A 356 -7.83 22.08 24.53
C PHE A 356 -9.32 22.35 24.76
N ALA A 357 -10.19 21.48 24.26
CA ALA A 357 -11.64 21.58 24.39
C ALA A 357 -12.13 21.43 25.85
N GLY A 358 -11.38 20.72 26.70
CA GLY A 358 -11.73 20.45 28.09
C GLY A 358 -11.47 21.59 29.09
N GLN A 359 -10.93 22.75 28.67
CA GLN A 359 -10.63 23.85 29.61
C GLN A 359 -11.90 24.65 29.96
N PRO A 360 -12.35 24.67 31.24
CA PRO A 360 -13.66 25.17 31.64
C PRO A 360 -13.88 26.69 31.43
N SER A 361 -12.83 27.45 31.14
CA SER A 361 -12.87 28.91 31.03
C SER A 361 -13.34 29.46 29.67
N ARG A 362 -13.75 28.63 28.69
CA ARG A 362 -13.94 29.08 27.29
C ARG A 362 -15.22 28.64 26.55
N GLY A 363 -16.28 28.26 27.24
CA GLY A 363 -17.64 28.22 26.68
C GLY A 363 -17.97 27.10 25.66
N LEU A 364 -17.00 26.27 25.27
CA LEU A 364 -17.26 24.97 24.64
C LEU A 364 -17.56 23.97 25.76
N ALA A 365 -18.74 23.36 25.78
CA ALA A 365 -19.00 22.24 26.67
C ALA A 365 -18.00 21.14 26.30
N GLY A 366 -17.05 20.85 27.18
CA GLY A 366 -15.90 19.99 26.90
C GLY A 366 -16.25 18.58 26.42
N ILE A 367 -15.23 17.74 26.22
CA ILE A 367 -15.39 16.35 25.78
C ILE A 367 -16.40 15.62 26.66
N LYS A 368 -17.33 14.89 26.03
CA LYS A 368 -18.29 14.02 26.73
C LYS A 368 -18.13 12.59 26.26
N GLN A 369 -18.18 11.64 27.19
CA GLN A 369 -18.17 10.22 26.85
C GLN A 369 -19.59 9.75 26.53
N ILE A 370 -19.82 9.28 25.31
CA ILE A 370 -21.05 8.56 24.98
C ILE A 370 -20.92 7.15 25.53
N ARG A 371 -21.75 6.80 26.51
CA ARG A 371 -21.92 5.42 26.98
C ARG A 371 -23.15 4.83 26.31
N LEU A 372 -22.94 3.70 25.66
CA LEU A 372 -23.96 2.95 24.94
C LEU A 372 -24.27 1.65 25.68
N GLU A 373 -25.40 1.03 25.37
CA GLU A 373 -25.78 -0.30 25.87
C GLU A 373 -25.01 -1.44 25.16
N VAL A 374 -23.84 -1.13 24.62
CA VAL A 374 -22.90 -2.03 23.92
C VAL A 374 -21.48 -1.70 24.41
N PRO A 375 -20.50 -2.62 24.31
CA PRO A 375 -19.15 -2.40 24.82
C PRO A 375 -18.32 -1.48 23.92
N VAL A 376 -18.84 -0.28 23.65
CA VAL A 376 -18.20 0.76 22.83
C VAL A 376 -18.30 2.08 23.59
N ILE A 377 -17.15 2.68 23.90
CA ILE A 377 -17.06 4.01 24.50
C ILE A 377 -16.62 4.98 23.41
N ILE A 378 -17.36 6.07 23.21
CA ILE A 378 -17.06 7.06 22.16
C ILE A 378 -16.85 8.42 22.82
N ASN A 379 -15.67 9.02 22.62
CA ASN A 379 -15.42 10.39 23.06
C ASN A 379 -16.04 11.37 22.06
N SER A 380 -16.96 12.21 22.52
CA SER A 380 -17.70 13.13 21.67
C SER A 380 -17.26 14.58 21.84
N PHE A 381 -17.17 15.29 20.72
CA PHE A 381 -16.97 16.73 20.65
C PHE A 381 -18.17 17.37 19.95
N ASN A 382 -18.88 18.25 20.66
CA ASN A 382 -20.03 18.96 20.15
C ASN A 382 -19.60 20.30 19.55
N LEU A 383 -19.73 20.45 18.23
CA LEU A 383 -19.45 21.72 17.53
C LEU A 383 -20.52 22.78 17.80
N GLY A 384 -21.73 22.34 18.15
CA GLY A 384 -22.90 23.19 18.31
C GLY A 384 -24.13 22.39 17.89
N GLY A 385 -25.26 22.52 18.60
CA GLY A 385 -26.52 21.88 18.22
C GLY A 385 -26.56 20.33 18.18
N GLY A 386 -25.43 19.63 18.36
CA GLY A 386 -25.33 18.18 18.29
C GLY A 386 -25.82 17.43 19.53
N LEU A 387 -25.92 18.12 20.67
CA LEU A 387 -26.43 17.59 21.94
C LEU A 387 -27.61 18.42 22.46
N PHE A 388 -28.50 17.80 23.23
CA PHE A 388 -29.56 18.53 23.93
C PHE A 388 -28.98 19.42 25.05
N PRO A 389 -29.61 20.58 25.37
CA PRO A 389 -29.14 21.46 26.44
C PRO A 389 -29.02 20.77 27.81
N SER A 390 -29.86 19.75 28.08
CA SER A 390 -29.81 18.91 29.29
C SER A 390 -28.49 18.16 29.46
N ALA A 391 -27.72 17.99 28.38
CA ALA A 391 -26.44 17.33 28.40
C ALA A 391 -25.27 18.26 28.77
N ALA A 392 -25.49 19.59 28.88
CA ALA A 392 -24.42 20.58 28.99
C ALA A 392 -23.46 20.33 30.17
N GLU A 393 -23.99 19.97 31.35
CA GLU A 393 -23.19 19.73 32.56
C GLU A 393 -22.73 18.27 32.73
N LYS A 394 -23.17 17.37 31.85
CA LYS A 394 -22.80 15.94 31.91
C LYS A 394 -21.38 15.70 31.38
N THR A 395 -20.60 14.87 32.07
CA THR A 395 -19.32 14.33 31.54
C THR A 395 -19.53 13.05 30.73
N THR A 396 -20.58 12.30 31.09
CA THR A 396 -21.01 11.07 30.42
C THR A 396 -22.44 11.25 29.92
N ILE A 397 -22.68 10.93 28.66
CA ILE A 397 -23.97 11.12 27.98
C ILE A 397 -24.48 9.79 27.41
N SER A 398 -25.79 9.64 27.30
CA SER A 398 -26.44 8.49 26.67
C SER A 398 -26.91 8.83 25.25
N LEU A 399 -27.52 7.86 24.56
CA LEU A 399 -28.13 8.09 23.25
C LEU A 399 -29.25 9.16 23.29
N ASP A 400 -29.98 9.27 24.40
CA ASP A 400 -31.07 10.25 24.59
C ASP A 400 -30.57 11.70 24.68
N ASP A 401 -29.29 11.90 24.98
CA ASP A 401 -28.66 13.22 25.04
C ASP A 401 -28.24 13.75 23.65
N ILE A 402 -28.29 12.90 22.62
CA ILE A 402 -27.84 13.22 21.27
C ILE A 402 -28.97 13.84 20.46
N ARG A 403 -28.76 15.08 20.02
CA ARG A 403 -29.70 15.83 19.17
C ARG A 403 -29.35 15.73 17.68
N SER A 404 -28.07 15.54 17.35
CA SER A 404 -27.58 15.39 15.98
C SER A 404 -28.31 14.26 15.27
N VAL A 405 -29.04 14.61 14.20
CA VAL A 405 -29.78 13.64 13.39
C VAL A 405 -28.87 12.54 12.82
N PRO A 406 -27.71 12.87 12.19
CA PRO A 406 -26.84 11.82 11.67
C PRO A 406 -26.17 10.99 12.78
N ALA A 407 -25.71 11.61 13.87
CA ALA A 407 -25.07 10.86 14.95
C ALA A 407 -26.05 9.90 15.64
N TRP A 408 -27.25 10.39 15.97
CA TRP A 408 -28.30 9.59 16.59
C TRP A 408 -28.69 8.41 15.68
N SER A 409 -28.90 8.66 14.38
CA SER A 409 -29.28 7.60 13.43
C SER A 409 -28.24 6.48 13.36
N PHE A 410 -26.96 6.82 13.32
CA PHE A 410 -25.89 5.83 13.29
C PHE A 410 -25.81 5.03 14.59
N LEU A 411 -25.83 5.73 15.74
CA LEU A 411 -25.71 5.10 17.06
C LEU A 411 -26.92 4.22 17.38
N GLN A 412 -28.13 4.62 16.98
CA GLN A 412 -29.35 3.81 17.09
C GLN A 412 -29.21 2.47 16.36
N GLY A 413 -28.54 2.45 15.20
CA GLY A 413 -28.20 1.23 14.49
C GLY A 413 -27.19 0.38 15.25
N LEU A 414 -26.16 1.02 15.81
CA LEU A 414 -25.05 0.36 16.50
C LEU A 414 -25.51 -0.37 17.78
N VAL A 415 -26.45 0.22 18.52
CA VAL A 415 -27.01 -0.35 19.76
C VAL A 415 -28.23 -1.26 19.53
N ASN A 416 -28.57 -1.57 18.28
CA ASN A 416 -29.79 -2.30 17.99
C ASN A 416 -29.76 -3.73 18.61
N PRO A 417 -30.77 -4.11 19.43
CA PRO A 417 -30.75 -5.36 20.18
C PRO A 417 -30.89 -6.62 19.31
N THR A 418 -31.13 -6.47 18.00
CA THR A 418 -31.12 -7.60 17.05
C THR A 418 -29.72 -8.20 16.91
N VAL A 419 -28.67 -7.42 17.21
CA VAL A 419 -27.28 -7.88 17.21
C VAL A 419 -26.78 -7.91 18.65
N LEU A 420 -26.35 -9.09 19.11
CA LEU A 420 -25.78 -9.27 20.44
C LEU A 420 -24.27 -9.05 20.40
N TRP A 421 -23.78 -8.10 21.20
CA TRP A 421 -22.36 -7.87 21.36
C TRP A 421 -21.76 -8.87 22.34
N PRO A 422 -20.65 -9.55 22.00
CA PRO A 422 -19.93 -10.37 22.97
C PRO A 422 -19.31 -9.48 24.06
N GLY A 423 -19.33 -9.93 25.32
CA GLY A 423 -18.52 -9.31 26.38
C GLY A 423 -19.12 -8.10 27.10
N LEU A 424 -20.45 -7.92 27.13
CA LEU A 424 -21.11 -7.02 28.10
C LEU A 424 -20.87 -7.52 29.53
N LYS A 425 -19.69 -7.22 30.10
CA LYS A 425 -19.44 -7.40 31.54
C LYS A 425 -19.86 -6.12 32.26
N ASN A 426 -20.73 -6.29 33.26
CA ASN A 426 -21.03 -5.26 34.25
C ASN A 426 -19.81 -5.12 35.19
N GLU A 427 -18.77 -4.41 34.78
CA GLU A 427 -17.64 -4.13 35.68
C GLU A 427 -17.46 -2.61 35.81
N GLU A 428 -17.77 -2.13 37.02
CA GLU A 428 -17.38 -0.82 37.54
C GLU A 428 -15.86 -0.80 37.75
N GLU A 429 -15.05 -0.69 36.70
CA GLU A 429 -13.63 -0.41 36.85
C GLU A 429 -13.18 0.77 35.98
N THR A 430 -12.74 1.80 36.69
CA THR A 430 -12.15 3.03 36.18
C THR A 430 -10.79 2.76 35.55
N SER A 431 -10.72 2.87 34.23
CA SER A 431 -9.50 3.23 33.49
C SER A 431 -9.79 4.49 32.66
N PRO A 432 -8.80 5.38 32.46
CA PRO A 432 -9.03 6.67 31.81
C PRO A 432 -9.44 6.47 30.34
N PRO A 433 -10.22 7.40 29.74
CA PRO A 433 -10.61 7.25 28.34
C PRO A 433 -9.40 7.29 27.43
N HIS A 434 -9.21 6.23 26.64
CA HIS A 434 -8.45 6.35 25.41
C HIS A 434 -9.36 6.79 24.25
N TYR A 435 -8.78 7.60 23.36
CA TYR A 435 -9.42 8.22 22.21
C TYR A 435 -9.50 7.29 20.98
N SER A 436 -9.64 5.99 21.21
CA SER A 436 -9.65 5.01 20.11
C SER A 436 -10.90 5.15 19.25
N SER A 437 -12.03 5.44 19.89
CA SER A 437 -13.28 5.81 19.24
C SER A 437 -13.69 7.23 19.61
N TYR A 438 -14.00 8.03 18.59
CA TYR A 438 -14.41 9.41 18.77
C TYR A 438 -15.51 9.81 17.80
N ALA A 439 -16.32 10.79 18.22
CA ALA A 439 -17.31 11.41 17.39
C ALA A 439 -17.21 12.93 17.46
N ILE A 440 -17.40 13.58 16.33
CA ILE A 440 -17.56 15.01 16.23
C ILE A 440 -18.97 15.26 15.70
N VAL A 441 -19.77 15.96 16.48
CA VAL A 441 -21.22 16.08 16.26
C VAL A 441 -21.65 17.54 16.17
N ASP A 442 -22.51 17.81 15.21
CA ASP A 442 -23.28 19.02 15.00
C ASP A 442 -24.75 18.61 14.75
N GLN A 443 -25.69 19.54 14.73
CA GLN A 443 -27.10 19.28 14.44
C GLN A 443 -27.29 18.51 13.11
N PHE A 444 -26.57 18.88 12.05
CA PHE A 444 -26.71 18.31 10.70
C PHE A 444 -25.47 17.57 10.19
N PHE A 445 -24.41 17.49 11.00
CA PHE A 445 -23.17 16.83 10.64
C PHE A 445 -22.73 15.85 11.74
N ALA A 446 -22.19 14.71 11.34
CA ALA A 446 -21.50 13.81 12.26
C ALA A 446 -20.32 13.14 11.57
N HIS A 447 -19.19 13.11 12.26
CA HIS A 447 -18.06 12.24 11.96
C HIS A 447 -17.84 11.32 13.14
N CYS A 448 -17.77 10.02 12.90
CA CYS A 448 -17.57 9.01 13.93
C CYS A 448 -16.51 8.02 13.46
N THR A 449 -15.43 7.89 14.21
CA THR A 449 -14.43 6.84 14.03
C THR A 449 -14.57 5.85 15.17
N LEU A 450 -14.75 4.57 14.84
CA LEU A 450 -14.81 3.48 15.79
C LEU A 450 -13.60 2.57 15.55
N ARG A 451 -12.77 2.41 16.58
CA ARG A 451 -11.74 1.37 16.61
C ARG A 451 -12.27 0.21 17.45
N LEU A 452 -12.56 -0.91 16.79
CA LEU A 452 -13.15 -2.09 17.41
C LEU A 452 -12.20 -3.29 17.20
N GLY A 453 -11.42 -3.61 18.23
CA GLY A 453 -10.23 -4.44 18.10
C GLY A 453 -9.23 -3.86 17.08
N SER A 454 -8.79 -4.69 16.14
CA SER A 454 -7.85 -4.29 15.07
C SER A 454 -8.51 -3.62 13.86
N ASN A 455 -9.85 -3.56 13.82
CA ASN A 455 -10.58 -2.95 12.70
C ASN A 455 -10.88 -1.47 12.98
N LEU A 456 -10.78 -0.65 11.94
CA LEU A 456 -11.13 0.76 11.99
C LEU A 456 -12.36 1.01 11.09
N TYR A 457 -13.39 1.60 11.67
CA TYR A 457 -14.58 2.06 10.96
C TYR A 457 -14.63 3.58 11.04
N THR A 458 -14.96 4.25 9.95
CA THR A 458 -15.18 5.69 9.93
C THR A 458 -16.45 6.01 9.17
N VAL A 459 -17.32 6.79 9.79
CA VAL A 459 -18.59 7.25 9.22
C VAL A 459 -18.62 8.76 9.28
N GLU A 460 -18.72 9.40 8.12
CA GLU A 460 -18.96 10.83 8.02
C GLU A 460 -20.29 11.07 7.30
N CYS A 461 -21.09 12.00 7.79
CA CYS A 461 -22.37 12.33 7.19
C CYS A 461 -22.68 13.82 7.34
N CYS A 462 -23.15 14.41 6.24
CA CYS A 462 -23.76 15.72 6.19
C CYS A 462 -25.23 15.58 5.72
N CYS A 463 -26.15 16.11 6.53
CA CYS A 463 -27.59 16.21 6.27
C CYS A 463 -28.04 17.68 6.20
N ASP A 464 -27.15 18.58 5.79
CA ASP A 464 -27.47 20.01 5.66
C ASP A 464 -28.19 20.27 4.33
N ASP A 465 -29.23 21.10 4.36
CA ASP A 465 -29.98 21.52 3.17
C ASP A 465 -29.17 22.47 2.27
N ASP A 466 -28.22 23.21 2.85
CA ASP A 466 -27.37 24.17 2.13
C ASP A 466 -26.15 23.52 1.45
N GLN A 467 -25.91 22.23 1.72
CA GLN A 467 -24.78 21.46 1.19
C GLN A 467 -25.24 20.20 0.45
N SER A 468 -24.31 19.55 -0.25
CA SER A 468 -24.60 18.24 -0.84
C SER A 468 -24.70 17.21 0.27
N LYS A 469 -25.86 16.57 0.43
CA LYS A 469 -26.07 15.57 1.46
C LYS A 469 -25.42 14.24 1.11
N TYR A 470 -24.63 13.68 2.02
CA TYR A 470 -23.90 12.45 1.81
C TYR A 470 -23.69 11.63 3.08
N VAL A 471 -23.39 10.35 2.88
CA VAL A 471 -22.79 9.44 3.86
C VAL A 471 -21.53 8.85 3.23
N HIS A 472 -20.40 8.99 3.92
CA HIS A 472 -19.11 8.43 3.56
C HIS A 472 -18.69 7.43 4.63
N PHE A 473 -18.63 6.16 4.24
CA PHE A 473 -18.23 5.05 5.09
C PHE A 473 -16.87 4.53 4.65
N ARG A 474 -15.95 4.36 5.60
CA ARG A 474 -14.64 3.77 5.38
C ARG A 474 -14.40 2.64 6.36
N PHE A 475 -13.79 1.56 5.87
CA PHE A 475 -13.40 0.41 6.67
C PHE A 475 -11.96 0.04 6.34
N LYS A 476 -11.13 -0.14 7.37
CA LYS A 476 -9.79 -0.73 7.28
C LYS A 476 -9.75 -1.96 8.17
N GLY A 477 -9.52 -3.11 7.54
CA GLY A 477 -9.21 -4.34 8.24
C GLY A 477 -7.77 -4.38 8.76
N SER A 478 -7.41 -5.53 9.34
CA SER A 478 -6.03 -5.86 9.70
C SER A 478 -5.73 -7.31 9.36
N GLY A 479 -4.48 -7.56 8.93
CA GLY A 479 -3.88 -8.88 8.78
C GLY A 479 -3.66 -9.33 7.33
N HIS A 480 -2.73 -10.27 7.14
CA HIS A 480 -2.16 -10.60 5.82
C HIS A 480 -2.63 -11.92 5.21
N LEU A 481 -3.55 -12.61 5.88
CA LEU A 481 -4.14 -13.82 5.35
C LEU A 481 -5.33 -13.47 4.43
N PRO A 482 -5.47 -14.11 3.26
CA PRO A 482 -6.59 -13.88 2.35
C PRO A 482 -7.97 -14.03 3.01
N GLU A 483 -8.06 -14.87 4.04
CA GLU A 483 -9.26 -15.05 4.86
C GLU A 483 -9.76 -13.75 5.51
N ASN A 484 -8.87 -12.80 5.83
CA ASN A 484 -9.25 -11.52 6.42
C ASN A 484 -10.04 -10.64 5.46
N LEU A 485 -10.00 -10.90 4.14
CA LEU A 485 -10.77 -10.18 3.14
C LEU A 485 -12.28 -10.43 3.24
N ILE A 486 -12.72 -11.51 3.89
CA ILE A 486 -14.14 -11.90 3.88
C ILE A 486 -15.05 -10.83 4.48
N ARG A 487 -14.60 -10.14 5.53
CA ARG A 487 -15.37 -9.03 6.14
C ARG A 487 -15.56 -7.90 5.14
N ARG A 488 -14.48 -7.52 4.43
CA ARG A 488 -14.54 -6.50 3.38
C ARG A 488 -15.46 -6.94 2.24
N HIS A 489 -15.38 -8.18 1.78
CA HIS A 489 -16.25 -8.66 0.70
C HIS A 489 -17.73 -8.62 1.08
N ILE A 490 -18.09 -9.09 2.27
CA ILE A 490 -19.46 -9.03 2.78
C ILE A 490 -19.91 -7.57 2.93
N LEU A 491 -19.07 -6.70 3.50
CA LEU A 491 -19.33 -5.26 3.61
C LEU A 491 -19.59 -4.64 2.24
N ALA A 492 -18.71 -4.86 1.27
CA ALA A 492 -18.82 -4.30 -0.08
C ALA A 492 -20.13 -4.71 -0.73
N GLN A 493 -20.45 -6.00 -0.71
CA GLN A 493 -21.68 -6.51 -1.32
C GLN A 493 -22.95 -5.92 -0.67
N ILE A 494 -22.96 -5.79 0.66
CA ILE A 494 -24.10 -5.19 1.37
C ILE A 494 -24.21 -3.70 1.05
N LEU A 495 -23.10 -2.96 1.07
CA LEU A 495 -23.09 -1.52 0.82
C LEU A 495 -23.53 -1.18 -0.61
N GLU A 496 -23.08 -1.93 -1.61
CA GLU A 496 -23.54 -1.79 -2.99
C GLU A 496 -25.06 -2.00 -3.11
N GLU A 497 -25.60 -3.02 -2.44
CA GLU A 497 -27.05 -3.27 -2.40
C GLU A 497 -27.83 -2.17 -1.67
N GLU A 498 -27.23 -1.55 -0.64
CA GLU A 498 -27.79 -0.38 0.02
C GLU A 498 -27.66 0.91 -0.81
N GLY A 499 -27.04 0.86 -2.00
CA GLY A 499 -26.93 1.98 -2.94
C GLY A 499 -25.70 2.88 -2.72
N PHE A 500 -24.66 2.36 -2.07
CA PHE A 500 -23.36 3.03 -2.02
C PHE A 500 -22.55 2.76 -3.28
N THR A 501 -21.79 3.75 -3.72
CA THR A 501 -20.67 3.52 -4.64
C THR A 501 -19.48 3.06 -3.82
N VAL A 502 -19.07 1.80 -4.00
CA VAL A 502 -18.01 1.16 -3.22
C VAL A 502 -16.73 1.06 -4.04
N LYS A 503 -15.60 1.35 -3.39
CA LYS A 503 -14.24 1.11 -3.88
C LYS A 503 -13.51 0.26 -2.86
N VAL A 504 -12.77 -0.73 -3.34
CA VAL A 504 -12.01 -1.65 -2.50
C VAL A 504 -10.58 -1.76 -3.01
N CYS A 505 -9.66 -1.97 -2.08
CA CYS A 505 -8.24 -2.26 -2.37
C CYS A 505 -7.69 -3.00 -1.15
N GLY A 506 -7.10 -4.20 -1.33
CA GLY A 506 -6.59 -4.97 -0.20
C GLY A 506 -7.70 -5.23 0.82
N ASP A 507 -7.52 -4.83 2.08
CA ASP A 507 -8.53 -4.92 3.15
C ASP A 507 -9.22 -3.57 3.46
N TYR A 508 -8.98 -2.55 2.64
CA TYR A 508 -9.57 -1.23 2.75
C TYR A 508 -10.81 -1.10 1.85
N LEU A 509 -11.81 -0.39 2.37
CA LEU A 509 -13.06 -0.11 1.68
C LEU A 509 -13.43 1.36 1.89
N ASP A 510 -13.81 2.01 0.80
CA ASP A 510 -14.32 3.36 0.74
C ASP A 510 -15.68 3.35 0.03
N ALA A 511 -16.73 3.78 0.71
CA ALA A 511 -18.10 3.74 0.21
C ALA A 511 -18.79 5.10 0.39
N VAL A 512 -19.33 5.65 -0.69
CA VAL A 512 -20.04 6.93 -0.67
C VAL A 512 -21.47 6.78 -1.17
N ARG A 513 -22.42 7.39 -0.46
CA ARG A 513 -23.81 7.52 -0.89
C ARG A 513 -24.24 8.98 -0.80
N CYS A 514 -24.88 9.49 -1.84
CA CYS A 514 -25.54 10.79 -1.84
C CYS A 514 -27.06 10.59 -1.90
N ALA A 515 -27.84 11.49 -1.28
CA ALA A 515 -29.30 11.47 -1.40
C ALA A 515 -29.87 12.89 -1.34
N LYS A 516 -31.08 13.08 -1.87
CA LYS A 516 -31.76 14.39 -1.83
C LYS A 516 -32.52 14.65 -0.53
N MET A 517 -33.04 13.60 0.10
CA MET A 517 -33.87 13.69 1.32
C MET A 517 -33.17 13.02 2.50
N ASP A 518 -33.26 13.65 3.68
CA ASP A 518 -32.59 13.21 4.90
C ASP A 518 -33.02 11.82 5.34
N VAL A 519 -34.30 11.50 5.15
CA VAL A 519 -34.88 10.20 5.54
C VAL A 519 -34.11 9.03 4.92
N TYR A 520 -33.62 9.17 3.69
CA TYR A 520 -32.82 8.13 3.06
C TYR A 520 -31.42 8.00 3.65
N LEU A 521 -30.79 9.11 4.06
CA LEU A 521 -29.49 9.09 4.73
C LEU A 521 -29.60 8.57 6.16
N GLN A 522 -30.61 9.01 6.91
CA GLN A 522 -30.91 8.52 8.26
C GLN A 522 -31.12 7.01 8.26
N ARG A 523 -31.96 6.49 7.34
CA ARG A 523 -32.14 5.04 7.18
C ARG A 523 -30.82 4.34 6.82
N SER A 524 -29.99 4.95 5.98
CA SER A 524 -28.67 4.40 5.63
C SER A 524 -27.77 4.32 6.86
N LEU A 525 -27.77 5.36 7.71
CA LEU A 525 -26.97 5.43 8.92
C LEU A 525 -27.41 4.39 9.96
N VAL A 526 -28.72 4.21 10.16
CA VAL A 526 -29.23 3.12 11.03
C VAL A 526 -28.78 1.75 10.49
N CYS A 527 -28.92 1.52 9.18
CA CYS A 527 -28.42 0.29 8.55
C CYS A 527 -26.90 0.12 8.72
N LEU A 528 -26.12 1.20 8.59
CA LEU A 528 -24.67 1.18 8.76
C LEU A 528 -24.25 0.86 10.20
N GLY A 529 -24.89 1.48 11.20
CA GLY A 529 -24.63 1.16 12.60
C GLY A 529 -24.89 -0.32 12.90
N LEU A 530 -26.03 -0.83 12.43
CA LEU A 530 -26.39 -2.24 12.54
C LEU A 530 -25.40 -3.16 11.82
N LEU A 531 -24.92 -2.74 10.64
CA LEU A 531 -23.92 -3.46 9.86
C LEU A 531 -22.58 -3.52 10.60
N VAL A 532 -22.09 -2.40 11.13
CA VAL A 532 -20.85 -2.35 11.93
C VAL A 532 -20.96 -3.28 13.14
N ALA A 533 -22.06 -3.19 13.90
CA ALA A 533 -22.32 -4.06 15.04
C ALA A 533 -22.27 -5.55 14.63
N TRP A 534 -22.96 -5.92 13.56
CA TRP A 534 -23.02 -7.32 13.10
C TRP A 534 -21.67 -7.82 12.58
N ILE A 535 -20.96 -7.01 11.79
CA ILE A 535 -19.65 -7.40 11.25
C ILE A 535 -18.61 -7.59 12.35
N HIS A 536 -18.61 -6.71 13.36
CA HIS A 536 -17.67 -6.80 14.48
C HIS A 536 -17.99 -7.96 15.42
N SER A 537 -19.26 -8.15 15.80
CA SER A 537 -19.70 -9.22 16.71
C SER A 537 -19.64 -10.61 16.11
N THR A 538 -19.61 -10.75 14.78
CA THR A 538 -19.53 -12.05 14.11
C THR A 538 -18.07 -12.54 13.99
N PRO A 539 -17.74 -13.73 14.53
CA PRO A 539 -16.39 -14.31 14.41
C PRO A 539 -15.95 -14.51 12.96
N LEU A 540 -14.64 -14.38 12.70
CA LEU A 540 -14.08 -14.53 11.35
C LEU A 540 -14.40 -15.90 10.73
N ALA A 541 -14.26 -16.98 11.52
CA ALA A 541 -14.57 -18.34 11.06
C ALA A 541 -16.04 -18.49 10.59
N SER A 542 -16.98 -17.84 11.29
CA SER A 542 -18.39 -17.84 10.91
C SER A 542 -18.63 -17.05 9.62
N MET A 543 -17.92 -15.94 9.41
CA MET A 543 -17.98 -15.18 8.16
C MET A 543 -17.43 -15.96 6.97
N LEU A 544 -16.30 -16.65 7.15
CA LEU A 544 -15.71 -17.52 6.13
C LEU A 544 -16.66 -18.64 5.72
N ALA A 545 -17.26 -19.32 6.70
CA ALA A 545 -18.22 -20.39 6.44
C ALA A 545 -19.48 -19.88 5.70
N MET A 546 -19.91 -18.66 6.00
CA MET A 546 -21.08 -18.04 5.36
C MET A 546 -20.77 -17.64 3.91
N GLY A 547 -19.63 -17.01 3.67
CA GLY A 547 -19.31 -16.42 2.38
C GLY A 547 -20.17 -15.18 2.06
N GLU A 548 -19.85 -14.52 0.96
CA GLU A 548 -20.44 -13.22 0.57
C GLU A 548 -21.96 -13.30 0.37
N LYS A 549 -22.40 -14.22 -0.51
CA LYS A 549 -23.82 -14.35 -0.89
C LYS A 549 -24.74 -14.70 0.28
N HIS A 550 -24.30 -15.57 1.19
CA HIS A 550 -25.09 -15.85 2.39
C HIS A 550 -24.95 -14.72 3.42
N GLY A 551 -23.79 -14.04 3.48
CA GLY A 551 -23.58 -12.81 4.25
C GLY A 551 -24.67 -11.79 3.99
N LEU A 552 -24.87 -11.44 2.71
CA LEU A 552 -25.93 -10.53 2.28
C LEU A 552 -27.33 -11.01 2.70
N LYS A 553 -27.65 -12.30 2.52
CA LYS A 553 -28.96 -12.85 2.91
C LYS A 553 -29.20 -12.81 4.42
N THR A 554 -28.19 -13.14 5.21
CA THR A 554 -28.22 -13.11 6.68
C THR A 554 -28.44 -11.67 7.15
N PHE A 555 -27.65 -10.72 6.64
CA PHE A 555 -27.82 -9.32 7.01
C PHE A 555 -29.18 -8.76 6.60
N ARG A 556 -29.72 -9.12 5.44
CA ARG A 556 -31.10 -8.75 5.04
C ARG A 556 -32.15 -9.23 6.05
N THR A 557 -31.98 -10.43 6.61
CA THR A 557 -32.88 -10.98 7.63
C THR A 557 -32.76 -10.20 8.95
N ILE A 558 -31.53 -9.92 9.38
CA ILE A 558 -31.25 -9.09 10.57
C ILE A 558 -31.86 -7.70 10.40
N ARG A 559 -31.61 -7.03 9.27
CA ARG A 559 -32.15 -5.71 8.93
C ARG A 559 -33.68 -5.70 8.93
N LYS A 560 -34.32 -6.73 8.35
CA LYS A 560 -35.79 -6.86 8.37
C LYS A 560 -36.31 -6.95 9.81
N LYS A 561 -35.68 -7.75 10.67
CA LYS A 561 -36.07 -7.88 12.08
C LYS A 561 -35.84 -6.58 12.87
N ALA A 562 -34.74 -5.88 12.60
CA ALA A 562 -34.36 -4.63 13.26
C ALA A 562 -35.23 -3.43 12.87
N LEU A 563 -35.77 -3.41 11.64
CA LEU A 563 -36.58 -2.30 11.10
C LEU A 563 -38.08 -2.57 11.08
N LEU A 564 -38.53 -3.77 11.48
CA LEU A 564 -39.94 -4.04 11.74
C LEU A 564 -40.28 -3.47 13.14
N PRO A 565 -41.36 -2.69 13.30
CA PRO A 565 -41.83 -2.34 14.62
C PRO A 565 -42.13 -3.65 15.37
N SER A 566 -41.55 -3.80 16.56
CA SER A 566 -41.87 -4.88 17.49
C SER A 566 -43.40 -4.91 17.68
N LEU A 567 -44.04 -5.93 17.12
CA LEU A 567 -45.46 -6.21 17.30
C LEU A 567 -45.76 -6.60 18.74
#